data_AF-A0A1U7P2S8-F1
#
_entry.id   AF-A0A1U7P2S8-F1
#
_cell.length_a   1.000
_cell.length_b   1.000
_cell.length_c   1.000
_cell.angle_alpha   90.00
_cell.angle_beta   90.00
_cell.angle_gamma   90.00
#
_symmetry.space_group_name_H-M   'P 1'
#
loop_
_entity.id
_entity.type
_entity.pdbx_description
1 polymer ?
#
loop_
_entity_poly.entity_id
_entity_poly.type
_entity_poly.pdbx_seq_one_letter_code
_entity_poly.pdbx_strand_id
1 'polypeptide(L)' 'MTEAEQQQFAARLREDFDQGIVWSGKMVQDWIQEHFGKTVYLGRTYEFMRLAGFSPQRPRPRHVGGNEADQEAFKSKS' A
#
# COMPACT_ATOMS: atom_id res chain seq x y z
N MET A 1 19.46 -5.67 0.67
CA MET A 1 19.70 -4.39 -0.03
C MET A 1 20.71 -3.61 0.78
N THR A 2 21.67 -2.99 0.11
CA THR A 2 22.60 -2.02 0.72
C THR A 2 21.86 -0.73 1.08
N GLU A 3 22.48 0.17 1.85
CA GLU A 3 21.89 1.47 2.17
C GLU A 3 21.63 2.32 0.92
N ALA A 4 22.55 2.30 -0.05
CA ALA A 4 22.36 3.02 -1.32
C ALA A 4 21.15 2.52 -2.11
N GLU A 5 20.97 1.20 -2.20
CA GLU A 5 19.80 0.61 -2.86
C GLU A 5 18.50 0.93 -2.12
N GLN A 6 18.53 0.98 -0.79
CA GLN A 6 17.37 1.36 0.02
C GLN A 6 16.98 2.83 -0.20
N GLN A 7 17.96 3.73 -0.31
CA GLN A 7 17.71 5.14 -0.61
C GLN A 7 17.13 5.32 -2.02
N GLN A 8 17.66 4.61 -3.02
CA GLN A 8 17.13 4.65 -4.38
C GLN A 8 15.69 4.11 -4.44
N PHE A 9 15.42 2.99 -3.76
CA PHE A 9 14.06 2.46 -3.62
C PHE A 9 13.12 3.46 -2.93
N ALA A 10 13.55 4.09 -1.84
CA ALA A 10 12.76 5.08 -1.11
C ALA A 10 12.43 6.31 -1.97
N ALA A 11 13.40 6.80 -2.75
CA ALA A 11 13.19 7.91 -3.69
C ALA A 11 12.15 7.55 -4.75
N ARG A 12 12.25 6.34 -5.34
CA ARG A 12 11.28 5.86 -6.32
C ARG A 12 9.88 5.73 -5.72
N LEU A 13 9.77 5.14 -4.52
CA LEU A 13 8.50 4.95 -3.84
C LEU A 13 7.83 6.31 -3.51
N ARG A 14 8.62 7.34 -3.18
CA ARG A 14 8.13 8.71 -2.99
C ARG A 14 7.61 9.33 -4.28
N GLU A 15 8.36 9.24 -5.37
CA GLU A 15 7.95 9.77 -6.68
C GLU A 15 6.60 9.20 -7.11
N ASP A 16 6.43 7.88 -7.05
CA ASP A 16 5.17 7.22 -7.41
C ASP A 16 4.04 7.58 -6.44
N PHE A 17 4.34 7.72 -5.14
CA PHE A 17 3.34 8.14 -4.15
C PHE A 17 2.83 9.57 -4.39
N ASP A 18 3.71 10.50 -4.77
CA ASP A 18 3.33 11.88 -5.14
C ASP A 18 2.41 11.90 -6.38
N GLN A 19 2.49 10.88 -7.24
CA GLN A 19 1.57 10.67 -8.36
C GLN A 19 0.29 9.91 -7.99
N GLY A 20 0.11 9.56 -6.70
CA GLY A 20 -1.05 8.83 -6.20
C GLY A 20 -0.97 7.31 -6.41
N ILE A 21 0.19 6.76 -6.78
CA ILE A 21 0.39 5.34 -6.99
C ILE A 21 0.77 4.68 -5.66
N VAL A 22 -0.01 3.68 -5.24
CA VAL A 22 0.25 2.91 -4.02
C VAL A 22 0.84 1.56 -4.38
N TRP A 23 1.99 1.23 -3.78
CA TRP A 23 2.68 -0.02 -4.04
C TRP A 23 2.18 -1.15 -3.14
N SER A 24 1.98 -2.32 -3.75
CA SER A 24 1.79 -3.59 -3.03
C SER A 24 3.13 -4.27 -2.75
N GLY A 25 3.16 -5.23 -1.83
CA GLY A 25 4.37 -6.02 -1.58
C GLY A 25 4.90 -6.75 -2.84
N LYS A 26 4.01 -7.22 -3.74
CA LYS A 26 4.43 -7.86 -5.00
C LYS A 26 5.13 -6.88 -5.93
N MET A 27 4.59 -5.66 -6.07
CA MET A 27 5.22 -4.60 -6.87
C MET A 27 6.63 -4.28 -6.36
N VAL A 28 6.82 -4.26 -5.04
CA VAL A 28 8.14 -4.09 -4.44
C VAL A 28 9.08 -5.26 -4.80
N GLN A 29 8.59 -6.51 -4.79
CA GLN A 29 9.42 -7.66 -5.19
C GLN A 29 9.86 -7.58 -6.65
N ASP A 30 8.92 -7.33 -7.57
CA ASP A 30 9.23 -7.20 -9.00
C ASP A 30 10.24 -6.09 -9.21
N TRP A 31 9.99 -4.91 -8.65
CA TRP A 31 10.88 -3.77 -8.85
C TRP A 31 12.29 -4.02 -8.31
N ILE A 32 12.43 -4.60 -7.11
CA ILE A 32 13.73 -4.96 -6.54
C ILE A 32 14.45 -6.01 -7.39
N GLN A 33 13.71 -6.97 -7.95
CA GLN A 33 14.26 -7.98 -8.84
C GLN A 33 14.72 -7.37 -10.16
N GLU A 34 13.91 -6.51 -10.77
CA GLU A 34 14.19 -5.85 -12.05
C GLU A 34 15.36 -4.84 -11.94
N HIS A 35 15.41 -4.05 -10.86
CA HIS A 35 16.42 -3.00 -10.72
C HIS A 35 17.71 -3.46 -10.04
N PHE A 36 17.64 -4.41 -9.11
CA PHE A 36 18.80 -4.85 -8.33
C PHE A 36 19.17 -6.33 -8.53
N GLY A 37 18.38 -7.09 -9.31
CA GLY A 37 18.63 -8.52 -9.54
C GLY A 37 18.42 -9.38 -8.30
N LYS A 38 17.67 -8.90 -7.30
CA LYS A 38 17.56 -9.53 -5.98
C LYS A 38 16.15 -10.08 -5.75
N THR A 39 16.08 -11.35 -5.35
CA THR A 39 14.82 -11.95 -4.87
C THR A 39 14.68 -11.71 -3.37
N VAL A 40 13.57 -11.11 -2.95
CA VAL A 40 13.27 -10.84 -1.55
C VAL A 40 11.93 -11.45 -1.14
N TYR A 41 11.85 -11.94 0.10
CA TYR A 41 10.59 -12.45 0.65
C TYR A 41 9.58 -11.33 0.88
N LEU A 42 8.29 -11.65 0.74
CA LEU A 42 7.19 -10.69 0.88
C LEU A 42 7.23 -9.93 2.21
N GLY A 43 7.52 -10.58 3.33
CA GLY A 43 7.63 -9.91 4.64
C GLY A 43 8.66 -8.77 4.64
N ARG A 44 9.79 -8.98 3.94
CA ARG A 44 10.89 -8.01 3.87
C ARG A 44 10.54 -6.78 3.05
N THR A 45 9.61 -6.89 2.10
CA THR A 45 9.12 -5.75 1.32
C THR A 45 8.46 -4.69 2.21
N TYR A 46 7.67 -5.12 3.21
CA TYR A 46 7.02 -4.23 4.16
C TYR A 46 8.01 -3.60 5.15
N GLU A 47 9.15 -4.24 5.41
CA GLU A 47 10.23 -3.62 6.17
C GLU A 47 10.91 -2.51 5.37
N PHE A 48 11.21 -2.75 4.09
CA PHE A 48 11.79 -1.72 3.22
C PHE A 48 10.84 -0.53 3.01
N MET A 49 9.55 -0.78 2.82
CA MET A 49 8.55 0.30 2.76
C MET A 49 8.51 1.12 4.06
N ARG A 50 8.60 0.47 5.23
CA ARG A 50 8.67 1.15 6.53
C ARG A 50 9.94 1.98 6.69
N LEU A 51 11.09 1.46 6.28
CA LEU A 51 12.36 2.19 6.29
C LEU A 51 12.35 3.39 5.35
N ALA A 52 11.61 3.32 4.24
CA ALA A 52 11.35 4.43 3.34
C ALA A 52 10.34 5.47 3.89
N GLY A 53 9.82 5.25 5.11
CA GLY A 53 8.87 6.15 5.76
C GLY A 53 7.40 5.91 5.41
N PHE A 54 7.07 4.78 4.78
CA PHE A 54 5.70 4.43 4.40
C PHE A 54 5.09 3.42 5.38
N SER A 55 3.80 3.59 5.65
CA SER A 55 3.03 2.65 6.48
C SER A 55 2.05 1.86 5.62
N PRO A 56 1.80 0.57 5.92
CA PRO A 56 0.78 -0.21 5.24
C PRO A 56 -0.60 0.44 5.37
N GLN A 57 -1.23 0.78 4.25
CA GLN A 57 -2.59 1.29 4.25
C GLN A 57 -3.58 0.12 4.28
N ARG A 58 -4.38 0.02 5.35
CA ARG A 58 -5.48 -0.94 5.42
C ARG A 58 -6.75 -0.26 4.89
N PRO A 59 -7.42 -0.80 3.87
CA PRO A 59 -8.70 -0.27 3.45
C PRO A 59 -9.65 -0.27 4.65
N ARG A 60 -10.37 0.85 4.85
CA ARG A 60 -11.35 0.95 5.93
C ARG A 60 -12.33 -0.23 5.79
N PRO A 61 -12.56 -1.02 6.85
CA PRO A 61 -13.56 -2.08 6.79
C PRO A 61 -14.90 -1.47 6.36
N ARG A 62 -15.50 -2.01 5.30
CA ARG A 62 -16.84 -1.60 4.86
C ARG A 62 -17.81 -1.96 5.99
N HIS A 63 -18.63 -1.01 6.41
CA HIS A 63 -19.63 -1.23 7.45
C HIS A 63 -20.64 -2.27 6.95
N VAL A 64 -20.56 -3.50 7.47
CA VAL A 64 -21.45 -4.63 7.11
C VAL A 64 -22.83 -4.54 7.79
N GLY A 65 -23.08 -3.48 8.58
CA GLY A 65 -24.29 -3.34 9.41
C GLY A 65 -25.37 -2.40 8.85
N GLY A 66 -25.26 -1.93 7.61
CA GLY A 66 -26.34 -1.20 6.96
C GLY A 66 -27.33 -2.20 6.37
N ASN A 67 -28.29 -2.67 7.17
CA ASN A 67 -29.44 -3.41 6.65
C ASN A 67 -30.15 -2.49 5.65
N GLU A 68 -30.15 -2.83 4.36
CA GLU A 68 -30.78 -2.03 3.28
C GLU A 68 -32.26 -1.71 3.61
N ALA A 69 -32.90 -2.54 4.44
CA ALA A 69 -34.25 -2.35 4.94
C ALA A 69 -34.44 -1.13 5.90
N ASP A 70 -33.40 -0.68 6.61
CA ASP A 70 -33.52 0.42 7.58
C ASP A 70 -33.36 1.81 6.92
N GLN A 71 -32.72 1.89 5.75
CA GLN A 71 -32.52 3.16 5.04
C GLN A 71 -33.79 3.65 4.32
N GLU A 72 -34.69 2.73 3.92
CA GLU A 72 -35.96 3.08 3.28
C GLU A 72 -36.99 3.62 4.27
N ALA A 73 -36.92 3.22 5.55
CA ALA A 73 -37.77 3.76 6.61
C ALA A 73 -37.39 5.20 7.02
N PHE A 74 -36.11 5.56 6.87
CA PHE A 74 -35.64 6.92 7.16
C PHE A 74 -35.99 7.93 6.05
N LYS A 75 -36.22 7.47 4.81
CA LYS A 75 -36.66 8.32 3.69
C LYS A 75 -38.15 8.73 3.73
N SER A 76 -38.99 8.03 4.50
CA SER A 76 -40.45 8.25 4.52
C SER A 76 -40.98 9.02 5.74
N LYS A 77 -40.14 9.79 6.43
CA LYS A 77 -40.62 10.81 7.39
C LYS A 77 -40.20 12.21 6.92
N SER A 78 -40.94 12.72 5.94
CA SER A 78 -41.19 14.15 5.73
C SER A 78 -42.70 14.37 5.72
#